data_AF-A0AA35Z0E3-F1
#
_entry.id   AF-A0AA35Z0E3-F1
#
_cell.length_a   1.000
_cell.length_b   1.000
_cell.length_c   1.000
_cell.angle_alpha   90.00
_cell.angle_beta   90.00
_cell.angle_gamma   90.00
#
_symmetry.space_group_name_H-M   'P 1'
#
loop_
_entity.id
_entity.type
_entity.pdbx_description
1 polymer ?
#
loop_
_entity_poly.entity_id
_entity_poly.type
_entity_poly.pdbx_seq_one_letter_code
_entity_poly.pdbx_strand_id
1 'polypeptide(L)'
;MEQLREIQMLTNGVNTFQTQINWKNMMPGEVSIKWTHEVPLNVNCFLLRAKLDRLPTARALTRRGIQFMSVLCPYCELEEEDTTHVLFRCPMASKVWEYVGH
;
A
#
# COMPACT_ATOMS: atom_id res chain seq x y z
N MET A 1 -26.36 -22.35 16.11
CA MET A 1 -26.73 -20.96 16.51
C MET A 1 -25.51 -20.14 16.92
N GLU A 2 -24.54 -20.72 17.63
CA GLU A 2 -23.26 -20.05 17.99
C GLU A 2 -22.41 -19.68 16.76
N GLN A 3 -22.19 -20.63 15.83
CA GLN A 3 -21.36 -20.42 14.62
C GLN A 3 -21.91 -19.33 13.67
N LEU A 4 -23.25 -19.19 13.61
CA LEU A 4 -23.86 -18.13 12.79
C LEU A 4 -23.63 -16.74 13.39
N ARG A 5 -23.51 -16.61 14.72
CA ARG A 5 -23.19 -15.34 15.39
C ARG A 5 -21.74 -14.94 15.18
N GLU A 6 -20.80 -15.89 15.19
CA GLU A 6 -19.38 -15.62 14.87
C GLU A 6 -19.20 -15.10 13.44
N ILE A 7 -19.86 -15.74 12.46
CA ILE A 7 -19.85 -15.26 11.06
C ILE A 7 -20.46 -13.85 10.97
N GLN A 8 -21.56 -13.60 11.68
CA GLN A 8 -22.22 -12.28 11.70
C GLN A 8 -21.33 -11.20 12.33
N MET A 9 -20.58 -11.52 13.39
CA MET A 9 -19.62 -10.63 14.03
C MET A 9 -18.44 -10.29 13.10
N LEU A 10 -17.93 -11.27 12.36
CA LEU A 10 -16.87 -11.05 11.37
C LEU A 10 -17.35 -10.19 10.19
N THR A 11 -18.56 -10.43 9.68
CA THR A 11 -19.15 -9.60 8.61
C THR A 11 -19.45 -8.18 9.09
N ASN A 12 -19.87 -8.00 10.34
CA ASN A 12 -20.12 -6.68 10.92
C ASN A 12 -18.81 -5.91 11.12
N GLY A 13 -17.72 -6.59 11.51
CA GLY A 13 -16.37 -6.02 11.57
C GLY A 13 -15.93 -5.50 10.20
N VAL A 14 -16.01 -6.32 9.15
CA VAL A 14 -15.66 -5.92 7.78
C VAL A 14 -16.51 -4.72 7.30
N ASN A 15 -17.82 -4.73 7.55
CA ASN A 15 -18.71 -3.62 7.21
C ASN A 15 -18.38 -2.33 7.98
N THR A 16 -17.99 -2.42 9.26
CA THR A 16 -17.56 -1.25 10.04
C THR A 16 -16.24 -0.66 9.54
N PHE A 17 -15.26 -1.48 9.14
CA PHE A 17 -14.03 -0.99 8.51
C PHE A 17 -14.31 -0.30 7.17
N GLN A 18 -15.22 -0.85 6.37
CA GLN A 18 -15.62 -0.25 5.10
C GLN A 18 -16.36 1.08 5.27
N THR A 19 -17.09 1.23 6.38
CA THR A 19 -17.79 2.47 6.75
C THR A 19 -16.83 3.55 7.29
N GLN A 20 -15.74 3.16 7.97
CA GLN A 20 -14.70 4.11 8.39
C GLN A 20 -13.83 4.60 7.23
N ILE A 21 -13.68 3.80 6.16
CA ILE A 21 -13.14 4.23 4.87
C ILE A 21 -14.27 4.87 4.03
N ASN A 22 -14.97 5.85 4.61
CA ASN A 22 -15.90 6.69 3.83
C ASN A 22 -15.07 7.67 2.98
N TRP A 23 -14.75 7.20 1.79
CA TRP A 23 -13.93 7.83 0.76
C TRP A 23 -14.45 9.17 0.24
N LYS A 24 -15.72 9.53 0.51
CA LYS A 24 -16.29 10.84 0.13
C LYS A 24 -15.50 12.02 0.69
N ASN A 25 -14.73 11.80 1.76
CA ASN A 25 -13.92 12.84 2.42
C ASN A 25 -12.41 12.70 2.16
N MET A 26 -11.96 11.73 1.38
CA MET A 26 -10.54 11.49 1.15
C MET A 26 -10.04 12.27 -0.08
N MET A 27 -9.96 13.60 0.13
CA MET A 27 -9.34 14.64 -0.70
C MET A 27 -10.02 14.98 -2.04
N PRO A 28 -10.51 16.23 -2.23
CA PRO A 28 -10.85 16.77 -3.53
C PRO A 28 -9.55 17.12 -4.29
N GLY A 29 -9.28 16.46 -5.41
CA GLY A 29 -8.13 16.76 -6.28
C GLY A 29 -7.40 15.51 -6.80
N GLU A 30 -8.01 14.86 -7.78
CA GLU A 30 -7.33 14.22 -8.92
C GLU A 30 -6.24 13.15 -8.65
N VAL A 31 -6.49 12.21 -7.73
CA VAL A 31 -5.78 10.91 -7.76
C VAL A 31 -6.82 9.80 -7.82
N SER A 32 -7.32 9.52 -9.03
CA SER A 32 -8.28 8.44 -9.27
C SER A 32 -7.54 7.13 -9.55
N ILE A 33 -7.45 6.29 -8.53
CA ILE A 33 -7.28 4.85 -8.76
C ILE A 33 -8.67 4.28 -8.88
N LYS A 34 -8.96 3.61 -10.00
CA LYS A 34 -10.24 2.93 -10.18
C LYS A 34 -10.32 1.79 -9.18
N TRP A 35 -11.13 1.97 -8.15
CA TRP A 35 -11.44 0.92 -7.21
C TRP A 35 -12.17 -0.20 -7.95
N THR A 36 -11.57 -1.39 -7.98
CA THR A 36 -12.21 -2.59 -8.52
C THR A 36 -12.50 -3.55 -7.37
N HIS A 37 -13.64 -4.24 -7.44
CA HIS A 37 -13.96 -5.33 -6.51
C HIS A 37 -13.14 -6.60 -6.83
N GLU A 38 -12.51 -6.63 -8.00
CA GLU A 38 -11.65 -7.73 -8.46
C GLU A 38 -10.34 -7.82 -7.67
N VAL A 39 -9.93 -6.74 -7.01
CA VAL A 39 -8.75 -6.76 -6.14
C VAL A 39 -9.15 -6.56 -4.67
N PRO A 40 -8.50 -7.28 -3.75
CA PRO A 40 -8.72 -7.11 -2.32
C PRO A 40 -8.55 -5.65 -1.85
N LEU A 41 -9.32 -5.24 -0.84
CA LEU A 41 -9.32 -3.88 -0.28
C LEU A 41 -7.92 -3.39 0.12
N ASN A 42 -7.12 -4.26 0.74
CA ASN A 42 -5.75 -3.94 1.13
C ASN A 42 -4.86 -3.59 -0.09
N VAL A 43 -5.07 -4.21 -1.25
CA VAL A 43 -4.35 -3.90 -2.49
C VAL A 43 -4.73 -2.51 -3.01
N ASN A 44 -6.02 -2.18 -3.06
CA ASN A 44 -6.47 -0.84 -3.45
C ASN A 44 -5.90 0.25 -2.52
N CYS A 45 -5.95 0.03 -1.20
CA CYS A 45 -5.36 0.93 -0.22
C CYS A 45 -3.85 1.08 -0.41
N PHE A 46 -3.14 -0.01 -0.69
CA PHE A 46 -1.71 0.01 -0.96
C PHE A 46 -1.38 0.84 -2.21
N LEU A 47 -2.08 0.60 -3.32
CA LEU A 47 -1.90 1.34 -4.58
C LEU A 47 -2.17 2.84 -4.38
N LEU A 48 -3.20 3.20 -3.61
CA LEU A 48 -3.50 4.61 -3.28
C LEU A 48 -2.36 5.25 -2.49
N ARG A 49 -1.84 4.55 -1.48
CA ARG A 49 -0.69 5.03 -0.72
C ARG A 49 0.55 5.17 -1.59
N ALA A 50 0.81 4.22 -2.49
CA ALA A 50 1.92 4.28 -3.43
C ALA A 50 1.80 5.49 -4.35
N LYS A 51 0.63 5.71 -4.96
CA LYS A 51 0.40 6.83 -5.88
C LYS A 51 0.54 8.20 -5.22
N LEU A 52 0.20 8.30 -3.94
CA LEU A 52 0.32 9.52 -3.14
C LEU A 52 1.72 9.70 -2.50
N ASP A 53 2.70 8.84 -2.82
CA ASP A 53 4.03 8.80 -2.19
C ASP A 53 3.95 8.71 -0.64
N ARG A 54 2.98 7.91 -0.17
CA ARG A 54 2.67 7.68 1.26
C ARG A 54 3.17 6.33 1.79
N LEU A 55 3.99 5.62 1.02
CA LEU A 55 4.72 4.46 1.52
C LEU A 55 5.91 4.91 2.40
N PRO A 56 6.33 4.08 3.37
CA PRO A 56 7.43 4.40 4.28
C PRO A 56 8.80 4.13 3.62
N THR A 57 9.06 4.73 2.46
CA THR A 57 10.38 4.67 1.79
C THR A 57 11.34 5.67 2.45
N ALA A 58 12.65 5.42 2.45
CA ALA A 58 13.64 6.34 3.02
C ALA A 58 13.45 7.76 2.49
N ARG A 59 13.28 7.93 1.17
CA ARG A 59 13.03 9.24 0.56
C ARG A 59 11.77 9.92 1.10
N ALA A 60 10.65 9.19 1.22
CA ALA A 60 9.40 9.74 1.73
C ALA A 60 9.48 10.09 3.24
N LEU A 61 10.23 9.31 4.02
CA LEU A 61 10.42 9.55 5.45
C LEU A 61 11.39 10.72 5.70
N THR A 62 12.46 10.85 4.92
CA THR A 62 13.37 12.01 4.95
C THR A 62 12.64 13.31 4.63
N ARG A 63 11.73 13.31 3.64
CA ARG A 63 10.86 14.46 3.34
C ARG A 63 9.94 14.85 4.51
N ARG A 64 9.68 13.94 5.45
CA ARG A 64 8.89 14.20 6.68
C ARG A 64 9.76 14.56 7.89
N GLY A 65 11.06 14.78 7.69
CA GLY A 65 12.00 15.13 8.75
C GLY A 65 12.52 13.95 9.55
N ILE A 66 12.30 12.71 9.11
CA ILE A 66 12.91 11.53 9.74
C ILE A 66 14.28 11.29 9.10
N GLN A 67 15.34 11.43 9.90
CA GLN A 67 16.70 11.32 9.43
C GLN A 67 17.16 9.86 9.39
N PHE A 68 17.78 9.46 8.27
CA PHE A 68 18.37 8.14 8.07
C PHE A 68 19.88 8.26 7.88
N MET A 69 20.61 7.18 8.19
CA MET A 69 22.05 7.11 7.93
C MET A 69 22.36 7.05 6.43
N SER A 70 21.46 6.46 5.64
CA SER A 70 21.53 6.37 4.19
C SER A 70 20.12 6.42 3.61
N VAL A 71 19.98 7.04 2.44
CA VAL A 71 18.74 7.03 1.65
C VAL A 71 18.74 5.93 0.58
N LEU A 72 19.83 5.17 0.46
CA LEU A 72 19.93 4.07 -0.49
C LEU A 72 18.99 2.93 -0.10
N CYS A 73 18.46 2.24 -1.12
CA CYS A 73 17.64 1.05 -0.96
C CYS A 73 18.41 -0.02 -0.16
N PRO A 74 17.89 -0.53 0.96
CA PRO A 74 18.59 -1.49 1.81
C PRO A 74 18.72 -2.88 1.16
N TYR A 75 18.03 -3.12 0.04
CA TYR A 75 18.05 -4.42 -0.65
C TYR A 75 19.08 -4.49 -1.76
N CYS A 76 19.33 -3.38 -2.46
CA CYS A 76 20.26 -3.36 -3.59
C CYS A 76 21.44 -2.43 -3.37
N GLU A 77 21.31 -1.41 -2.53
CA GLU A 77 22.33 -0.39 -2.24
C GLU A 77 22.80 0.41 -3.47
N LEU A 78 22.08 0.34 -4.59
CA LEU A 78 22.46 0.98 -5.87
C LEU A 78 21.78 2.33 -6.12
N GLU A 79 20.52 2.48 -5.71
CA GLU A 79 19.71 3.68 -5.93
C GLU A 79 19.00 4.10 -4.64
N GLU A 80 18.53 5.35 -4.60
CA GLU A 80 17.70 5.83 -3.49
C GLU A 80 16.41 5.02 -3.34
N GLU A 81 16.01 4.78 -2.09
CA GLU A 81 14.77 4.10 -1.77
C GLU A 81 13.58 5.04 -2.00
N ASP A 82 12.96 4.91 -3.18
CA ASP A 82 11.67 5.52 -3.50
C ASP A 82 10.62 4.48 -3.88
N THR A 83 9.36 4.91 -3.93
CA THR A 83 8.20 4.05 -4.25
C THR A 83 8.37 3.31 -5.58
N THR A 84 8.89 3.96 -6.62
CA THR A 84 9.06 3.33 -7.94
C THR A 84 10.20 2.32 -7.91
N HIS A 85 11.29 2.63 -7.19
CA HIS A 85 12.44 1.76 -7.05
C HIS A 85 12.05 0.47 -6.34
N VAL A 86 11.48 0.56 -5.13
CA VAL A 86 11.17 -0.63 -4.32
C VAL A 86 10.10 -1.53 -4.94
N LEU A 87 9.23 -0.99 -5.81
CA LEU A 87 8.18 -1.78 -6.46
C LEU A 87 8.59 -2.33 -7.83
N PHE A 88 9.43 -1.64 -8.60
CA PHE A 88 9.64 -2.01 -10.01
C PHE A 88 11.10 -2.03 -10.47
N ARG A 89 11.97 -1.14 -9.98
CA ARG A 89 13.36 -1.03 -10.48
C ARG A 89 14.38 -1.79 -9.65
N CYS A 90 14.07 -2.06 -8.39
CA CYS A 90 14.97 -2.79 -7.50
C CYS A 90 15.21 -4.20 -8.06
N PRO A 91 16.46 -4.67 -8.18
CA PRO A 91 16.76 -6.05 -8.59
C PRO A 91 16.05 -7.10 -7.73
N MET A 92 15.81 -6.80 -6.45
CA MET A 92 15.01 -7.66 -5.58
C MET A 92 13.53 -7.70 -6.00
N ALA A 93 12.95 -6.54 -6.34
CA ALA A 93 11.58 -6.46 -6.82
C ALA A 93 11.41 -7.23 -8.15
N SER A 94 12.38 -7.11 -9.07
CA SER A 94 12.38 -7.87 -10.32
C SER A 94 12.30 -9.38 -10.08
N LYS A 95 13.08 -9.92 -9.14
CA LYS A 95 13.02 -11.34 -8.77
C LYS A 95 11.66 -11.76 -8.21
N VAL A 96 11.00 -10.90 -7.43
CA VAL A 96 9.66 -11.17 -6.92
C VAL A 96 8.65 -11.23 -8.06
N TRP A 97 8.72 -10.30 -9.01
CA TRP A 97 7.83 -10.31 -10.18
C TRP A 97 8.05 -11.51 -11.08
N GLU A 98 9.30 -11.92 -11.28
CA GLU A 98 9.64 -13.16 -11.99
C GLU A 98 9.02 -14.38 -11.29
N TYR A 99 9.10 -14.46 -9.96
CA TYR A 99 8.53 -15.56 -9.20
C TYR A 99 6.99 -15.60 -9.24
N VAL A 100 6.32 -14.45 -9.19
CA VAL A 100 4.85 -14.35 -9.19
C VAL A 100 4.26 -14.46 -10.60
N GLY A 101 5.03 -14.09 -11.64
CA GLY A 101 4.60 -14.12 -13.04
C GLY A 101 4.63 -15.50 -13.70
N HIS A 102 5.09 -16.53 -12.99
CA HIS A 102 5.02 -17.95 -13.37
C HIS A 102 3.78 -18.62 -12.79
#